data_AF-A0A7W1LGR2-F1
#
_entry.id   AF-A0A7W1LGR2-F1
#
_cell.length_a   1.000
_cell.length_b   1.000
_cell.length_c   1.000
_cell.angle_alpha   90.00
_cell.angle_beta   90.00
_cell.angle_gamma   90.00
#
_symmetry.space_group_name_H-M   'P 1'
#
loop_
_entity.id
_entity.type
_entity.pdbx_description
1 polymer ?
#
loop_
_entity_poly.entity_id
_entity_poly.type
_entity_poly.pdbx_seq_one_letter_code
_entity_poly.pdbx_strand_id
1 'polypeptide(L)' 'MARVAFIAHCLLNQNAKVIGGAKRPGMWEPVIDLLMQRGFAIRQMPCPELAFGGARRRAGGADVE' A
#
# COMPACT_ATOMS: atom_id res chain seq x y z
N MET A 1 -23.25 13.00 0.69
CA MET A 1 -22.85 11.65 1.12
C MET A 1 -21.34 11.61 1.27
N ALA A 2 -20.82 11.14 2.40
CA ALA A 2 -19.39 10.89 2.55
C ALA A 2 -18.99 9.67 1.71
N ARG A 3 -17.97 9.79 0.86
CA ARG A 3 -17.43 8.68 0.07
C ARG A 3 -16.24 8.09 0.84
N VAL A 4 -16.16 6.76 0.92
CA VAL A 4 -15.05 6.07 1.61
C VAL A 4 -14.21 5.32 0.57
N ALA A 5 -12.89 5.52 0.62
CA ALA A 5 -11.94 4.79 -0.20
C ALA A 5 -11.21 3.76 0.66
N PHE A 6 -11.47 2.47 0.40
CA PHE A 6 -10.69 1.39 0.99
C PHE A 6 -9.42 1.17 0.17
N ILE A 7 -8.26 1.29 0.82
CA ILE A 7 -6.97 1.25 0.15
C ILE A 7 -6.08 0.14 0.69
N ALA A 8 -5.20 -0.38 -0.15
CA ALA A 8 -4.17 -1.33 0.27
C ALA A 8 -3.18 -0.66 1.24
N HIS A 9 -2.72 -1.39 2.26
CA HIS A 9 -1.73 -0.92 3.24
C HIS A 9 -0.50 -0.30 2.57
N CYS A 10 0.00 -0.92 1.49
CA CYS A 10 1.20 -0.46 0.80
C CYS A 10 1.07 0.97 0.23
N LEU A 11 -0.15 1.49 -0.01
CA LEU A 11 -0.34 2.87 -0.44
C LEU A 11 -0.03 3.90 0.65
N LEU A 12 -0.14 3.54 1.94
CA LEU A 12 0.24 4.40 3.06
C LEU A 12 1.63 4.08 3.63
N ASN A 13 2.10 2.84 3.43
CA ASN A 13 3.38 2.38 3.95
C ASN A 13 4.02 1.40 2.95
N GLN A 14 4.92 1.89 2.09
CA GLN A 14 5.63 1.03 1.13
C GLN A 14 6.49 -0.06 1.80
N ASN A 15 6.84 0.07 3.09
CA ASN A 15 7.53 -1.01 3.82
C ASN A 15 6.64 -2.24 4.09
N ALA A 16 5.33 -2.15 3.83
CA ALA A 16 4.44 -3.30 3.86
C ALA A 16 4.62 -4.23 2.64
N LYS A 17 5.37 -3.81 1.62
CA LYS A 17 5.73 -4.66 0.48
C LYS A 17 6.83 -5.65 0.87
N VAL A 18 7.09 -6.59 -0.04
CA VAL A 18 8.30 -7.42 0.03
C VAL A 18 9.55 -6.55 0.08
N ILE A 19 10.59 -6.99 0.79
CA ILE A 19 11.91 -6.32 0.80
C ILE A 19 12.36 -6.07 -0.64
N GLY A 20 12.88 -4.87 -0.92
CA GLY A 20 13.27 -4.43 -2.27
C GLY A 20 12.09 -4.00 -3.16
N GLY A 21 10.84 -4.28 -2.78
CA GLY A 21 9.66 -3.95 -3.57
C GLY A 21 9.12 -2.52 -3.40
N ALA A 22 9.67 -1.75 -2.46
CA ALA A 22 9.29 -0.36 -2.21
C ALA A 22 9.79 0.54 -3.35
N LYS A 23 8.90 1.33 -3.95
CA LYS A 23 9.28 2.29 -5.01
C LYS A 23 9.38 3.73 -4.50
N ARG A 24 9.04 3.95 -3.23
CA ARG A 24 9.08 5.23 -2.52
C ARG A 24 9.42 4.98 -1.05
N PRO A 25 9.94 5.98 -0.32
CA PRO A 25 10.30 5.82 1.10
C PRO A 25 9.10 5.68 2.04
N GLY A 26 7.87 6.00 1.62
CA GLY A 26 6.72 6.06 2.53
C GLY A 26 5.38 5.83 1.84
N MET A 27 4.54 6.85 1.81
CA MET A 27 3.22 6.82 1.19
C MET A 27 3.33 6.90 -0.33
N TRP A 28 2.27 6.52 -1.05
CA TRP A 28 2.11 6.80 -2.47
C TRP A 28 1.29 8.09 -2.65
N GLU A 29 1.95 9.23 -2.47
CA GLU A 29 1.33 10.56 -2.37
C GLU A 29 0.34 10.87 -3.51
N PRO A 30 0.67 10.63 -4.80
CA PRO A 30 -0.22 11.00 -5.90
C PRO A 30 -1.60 10.34 -5.83
N VAL A 31 -1.72 9.14 -5.26
CA VAL A 31 -3.01 8.47 -5.11
C VAL A 31 -3.76 9.03 -3.91
N ILE A 32 -3.06 9.26 -2.80
CA ILE A 32 -3.67 9.74 -1.56
C ILE A 32 -4.15 11.18 -1.72
N ASP A 33 -3.34 12.04 -2.33
CA ASP A 33 -3.69 13.43 -2.63
C ASP A 33 -4.91 13.50 -3.53
N LEU A 34 -5.00 12.63 -4.55
CA LEU A 34 -6.14 12.55 -5.47
C LEU A 34 -7.45 12.21 -4.75
N LEU A 35 -7.39 11.28 -3.79
CA LEU A 35 -8.54 10.85 -2.99
C LEU A 35 -8.96 11.95 -2.02
N MET A 36 -8.00 12.60 -1.36
CA MET A 36 -8.24 13.72 -0.45
C MET A 36 -8.87 14.91 -1.19
N GLN A 37 -8.32 15.29 -2.34
CA GLN A 37 -8.86 16.37 -3.18
C GLN A 37 -10.30 16.12 -3.64
N ARG A 38 -10.69 14.85 -3.80
CA ARG A 38 -12.06 14.44 -4.16
C ARG A 38 -12.99 14.27 -2.95
N GLY A 39 -12.53 14.56 -1.74
CA GLY A 39 -13.31 14.49 -0.51
C GLY A 39 -13.62 13.06 -0.05
N PHE A 40 -12.75 12.10 -0.35
CA PHE A 40 -12.90 10.74 0.18
C PHE A 40 -12.35 10.63 1.61
N ALA A 41 -13.09 9.95 2.48
CA ALA A 41 -12.55 9.41 3.72
C ALA A 41 -11.73 8.15 3.40
N ILE A 42 -10.47 8.12 3.82
CA ILE A 42 -9.55 7.03 3.48
C ILE A 42 -9.57 5.99 4.61
N ARG A 43 -9.77 4.71 4.24
CA ARG A 43 -9.70 3.58 5.16
C ARG A 43 -8.67 2.56 4.68
N GLN A 44 -7.62 2.36 5.47
CA GLN A 44 -6.63 1.31 5.20
C GLN A 44 -7.23 -0.07 5.44
N MET A 45 -7.03 -0.99 4.49
CA MET A 45 -7.29 -2.41 4.68
C MET A 45 -6.06 -3.12 5.27
N PRO A 46 -6.24 -4.15 6.12
CA PRO A 46 -5.12 -4.99 6.55
C PRO A 46 -4.44 -5.62 5.33
N CYS A 47 -3.13 -5.84 5.42
CA CYS A 47 -2.35 -6.46 4.35
C CYS A 47 -2.22 -7.96 4.63
N PRO A 48 -2.99 -8.82 3.95
CA PRO A 48 -2.90 -10.27 4.16
C PRO A 48 -1.50 -10.79 3.80
N GLU A 49 -0.85 -10.22 2.79
CA GLU A 49 0.47 -10.68 2.38
C GLU A 49 1.55 -10.38 3.43
N LEU A 50 1.46 -9.22 4.10
CA LEU A 50 2.34 -8.90 5.22
C LEU A 50 1.98 -9.71 6.46
N ALA A 51 0.69 -9.87 6.76
CA ALA A 51 0.21 -10.56 7.96
C ALA A 51 0.55 -12.05 7.96
N PHE A 52 0.43 -12.71 6.80
CA PHE A 52 0.64 -14.16 6.69
C PHE A 52 1.97 -14.55 6.02
N GLY A 53 2.52 -13.70 5.13
CA GLY A 53 3.79 -13.97 4.45
C GLY A 53 4.98 -13.21 5.01
N GLY A 54 4.75 -12.11 5.74
CA GLY A 54 5.81 -11.20 6.17
C GLY A 54 6.50 -10.46 5.02
N ALA A 55 7.40 -9.53 5.36
CA ALA A 55 8.13 -8.74 4.37
C ALA A 55 9.17 -9.57 3.57
N ARG A 56 9.59 -10.73 4.08
CA ARG A 56 10.57 -11.64 3.44
C ARG A 56 9.93 -12.72 2.56
N ARG A 57 8.61 -12.71 2.37
CA ARG A 57 7.94 -13.65 1.48
C ARG A 57 8.51 -13.60 0.06
N ARG A 58 8.41 -14.71 -0.67
CA ARG A 58 8.73 -14.71 -2.10
C ARG A 58 7.79 -13.75 -2.84
N ALA A 59 8.36 -12.88 -3.67
CA ALA A 59 7.58 -12.09 -4.61
C ALA A 59 6.93 -13.04 -5.62
N GLY A 60 5.62 -12.94 -5.83
CA GLY A 60 4.86 -13.81 -6.74
C GLY A 60 5.12 -13.56 -8.23
N GLY A 61 6.18 -12.84 -8.59
CA GLY A 61 6.57 -12.48 -9.95
C GLY A 61 7.78 -11.55 -9.95
N ALA A 62 8.80 -11.91 -10.72
CA ALA A 62 10.04 -11.22 -11.02
C ALA A 62 11.08 -11.10 -9.87
N ASP A 63 12.12 -11.91 -10.03
CA ASP A 63 13.54 -11.58 -9.90
C ASP A 63 13.92 -10.52 -8.87
N VAL A 64 14.44 -11.04 -7.76
CA VAL A 64 15.33 -10.31 -6.87
C VAL A 64 16.61 -10.01 -7.67
N GLU A 65 16.80 -8.75 -8.05
CA GLU A 65 18.14 -8.17 -8.18
C GLU A 65 18.37 -7.24 -6.98
#